data_AF-A0A7X8YBE6-F1
#
_entry.id   AF-A0A7X8YBE6-F1
#
_cell.length_a   1.000
_cell.length_b   1.000
_cell.length_c   1.000
_cell.angle_alpha   90.00
_cell.angle_beta   90.00
_cell.angle_gamma   90.00
#
_symmetry.space_group_name_H-M   'P 1'
#
loop_
_entity.id
_entity.type
_entity.pdbx_description
1 polymer ?
#
loop_
_entity_poly.entity_id
_entity_poly.type
_entity_poly.pdbx_seq_one_letter_code
_entity_poly.pdbx_strand_id
1 'polypeptide(L)' 'MTKRSAIATTTKSTKAPAPYKAAGKLSDGVTILSPKTKPTHFTSKEIKATIEQLRKDLSGRTEPQAIK' A
#
# COMPACT_ATOMS: atom_id res chain seq x y z
N MET A 1 11.20 -55.18 3.10
CA MET A 1 10.15 -54.13 3.13
C MET A 1 10.84 -52.77 3.19
N THR A 2 10.89 -52.04 2.08
CA THR A 2 11.62 -50.77 1.96
C THR A 2 10.73 -49.62 2.42
N LYS A 3 11.08 -48.95 3.53
CA LYS A 3 10.39 -47.76 4.03
C LYS A 3 10.82 -46.55 3.20
N ARG A 4 9.88 -45.93 2.46
CA ARG A 4 10.11 -44.66 1.75
C ARG A 4 9.76 -43.51 2.69
N SER A 5 10.76 -42.77 3.16
CA SER A 5 10.56 -41.50 3.88
C SER A 5 10.23 -40.39 2.87
N ALA A 6 9.09 -39.73 3.04
CA ALA A 6 8.73 -38.55 2.27
C ALA A 6 9.52 -37.34 2.80
N ILE A 7 10.33 -36.73 1.94
CA ILE A 7 11.03 -35.47 2.22
C ILE A 7 9.97 -34.36 2.14
N ALA A 8 9.59 -33.80 3.29
CA ALA A 8 8.73 -32.63 3.36
C ALA A 8 9.50 -31.42 2.80
N THR A 9 9.24 -31.08 1.54
CA THR A 9 9.77 -29.86 0.92
C THR A 9 9.05 -28.64 1.51
N THR A 10 9.63 -28.01 2.52
CA THR A 10 9.18 -26.73 3.04
C THR A 10 9.58 -25.63 2.07
N THR A 11 8.78 -25.43 1.03
CA THR A 11 8.92 -24.26 0.16
C THR A 11 8.60 -23.00 0.98
N LYS A 12 9.64 -22.27 1.42
CA LYS A 12 9.50 -20.91 1.97
C LYS A 12 8.88 -20.04 0.88
N SER A 13 7.58 -19.82 0.95
CA SER A 13 6.85 -18.87 0.11
C SER A 13 7.45 -17.48 0.33
N THR A 14 8.11 -16.93 -0.69
CA THR A 14 8.62 -15.56 -0.76
C THR A 14 7.47 -14.56 -1.00
N LYS A 15 6.34 -14.74 -0.28
CA LYS A 15 5.20 -13.86 -0.40
C LYS A 15 5.54 -12.54 0.28
N ALA A 16 5.51 -11.45 -0.48
CA ALA A 16 5.64 -10.10 0.04
C ALA A 16 4.70 -9.94 1.26
N PRO A 17 5.17 -9.33 2.36
CA PRO A 17 4.37 -9.23 3.58
C PRO A 17 3.09 -8.45 3.28
N ALA A 18 1.94 -9.11 3.47
CA ALA A 18 0.64 -8.46 3.24
C ALA A 18 0.54 -7.17 4.08
N PRO A 19 0.07 -6.03 3.53
CA PRO A 19 0.12 -4.73 4.20
C PRO A 19 -0.77 -4.63 5.43
N TYR A 20 -1.77 -5.51 5.54
CA TYR A 20 -2.72 -5.56 6.65
C TYR A 20 -2.66 -6.88 7.42
N LYS A 21 -3.01 -6.82 8.71
CA LYS A 21 -3.16 -7.96 9.62
C LYS A 21 -4.58 -8.00 10.19
N ALA A 22 -5.07 -9.19 10.50
CA ALA A 22 -6.34 -9.33 11.21
C ALA A 22 -6.22 -8.68 12.60
N ALA A 23 -7.13 -7.74 12.88
CA ALA A 23 -7.28 -7.08 14.17
C ALA A 23 -8.33 -7.78 15.03
N GLY A 24 -9.34 -8.41 14.41
CA GLY A 24 -10.41 -9.10 15.09
C GLY A 24 -11.44 -9.68 14.12
N LYS A 25 -12.46 -10.35 14.67
CA LYS A 25 -13.61 -10.85 13.94
C LYS A 25 -14.89 -10.37 14.62
N LEU A 26 -15.85 -9.96 13.82
CA LEU A 26 -17.20 -9.65 14.25
C LEU A 26 -18.05 -10.94 14.33
N SER A 27 -19.18 -10.88 15.04
CA SER A 27 -20.08 -12.03 15.26
C SER A 27 -20.75 -12.54 14.00
N ASP A 28 -20.85 -11.70 12.97
CA ASP A 28 -21.31 -12.02 11.62
C ASP A 28 -20.24 -12.68 10.74
N GLY A 29 -19.02 -12.88 11.27
CA GLY A 29 -17.89 -13.50 10.58
C GLY A 29 -16.97 -12.51 9.85
N VAL A 30 -17.27 -11.21 9.84
CA VAL A 30 -16.45 -10.21 9.16
C VAL A 30 -15.10 -10.04 9.88
N THR A 31 -14.00 -10.07 9.11
CA THR A 31 -12.64 -9.92 9.66
C THR A 31 -12.19 -8.47 9.55
N ILE A 32 -11.91 -7.85 10.69
CA ILE A 32 -11.39 -6.48 10.76
C ILE A 32 -9.89 -6.55 10.46
N LEU A 33 -9.44 -5.70 9.54
CA LEU A 33 -8.03 -5.58 9.17
C LEU A 33 -7.44 -4.29 9.75
N SER A 34 -6.22 -4.37 10.25
CA SER A 34 -5.42 -3.22 10.68
C SER A 34 -4.11 -3.16 9.89
N PRO A 35 -3.55 -1.98 9.64
CA PRO A 35 -2.23 -1.86 9.04
C PRO A 35 -1.18 -2.60 9.88
N LYS A 36 -0.26 -3.30 9.22
CA LYS A 36 0.87 -3.94 9.91
C LYS A 36 1.90 -2.92 10.39
N THR A 37 2.09 -1.87 9.60
CA THR A 37 3.02 -0.77 9.88
C THR A 37 2.24 0.46 10.31
N LYS A 38 2.87 1.33 11.10
CA LYS A 38 2.27 2.63 11.42
C LYS A 38 2.12 3.42 10.11
N PRO A 39 0.97 4.07 9.89
CA PRO A 39 0.82 4.96 8.75
C PRO A 39 1.90 6.05 8.85
N THR A 40 2.64 6.24 7.77
CA THR A 40 3.64 7.30 7.66
C THR A 40 2.96 8.55 7.16
N HIS A 41 3.07 9.64 7.91
CA HIS A 41 2.65 10.96 7.44
C HIS A 41 3.64 11.50 6.42
N PHE A 42 3.18 12.37 5.52
CA PHE A 42 4.07 13.11 4.64
C PHE A 42 5.04 13.95 5.46
N THR A 43 6.30 13.92 5.07
CA THR A 43 7.34 14.78 5.65
C THR A 43 7.16 16.22 5.17
N SER A 44 7.64 17.19 5.94
CA SER A 44 7.63 18.60 5.51
C SER A 44 8.34 18.83 4.18
N LYS A 45 9.33 17.99 3.84
CA LYS A 45 10.05 18.05 2.57
C LYS A 45 9.16 17.64 1.40
N GLU A 46 8.46 16.51 1.53
CA GLU A 46 7.52 16.02 0.52
C GLU A 46 6.38 17.03 0.30
N ILE A 47 5.81 17.56 1.38
CA ILE A 47 4.73 18.55 1.31
C ILE A 47 5.19 19.79 0.53
N LYS A 48 6.38 20.33 0.85
CA LYS A 48 6.94 21.50 0.13
C LYS A 48 7.15 21.20 -1.35
N ALA A 49 7.73 20.04 -1.66
CA ALA A 49 7.96 19.62 -3.04
C ALA A 49 6.65 19.53 -3.84
N THR A 50 5.61 18.94 -3.24
CA THR A 50 4.27 18.87 -3.88
C THR A 50 3.67 20.26 -4.09
N ILE A 51 3.79 21.18 -3.13
CA ILE A 51 3.29 22.55 -3.28
C ILE A 51 4.02 23.28 -4.42
N GLU A 52 5.34 23.15 -4.52
CA GLU A 52 6.11 23.74 -5.60
C GLU A 52 5.71 23.18 -6.97
N GLN A 53 5.49 21.87 -7.05
CA GLN A 53 5.01 21.23 -8.27
C GLN A 53 3.64 21.75 -8.68
N LEU A 54 2.69 21.81 -7.74
CA LEU A 54 1.35 22.36 -8.01
C LEU A 54 1.38 23.81 -8.47
N ARG A 55 2.27 24.64 -7.90
CA ARG A 55 2.43 26.03 -8.34
C ARG A 55 2.90 26.13 -9.80
N LYS A 56 3.86 25.28 -10.20
CA LYS A 56 4.33 25.20 -11.59
C LYS A 56 3.20 24.77 -12.53
N ASP A 57 2.48 23.72 -12.16
CA ASP A 57 1.37 23.18 -12.96
C ASP A 57 0.23 24.18 -13.13
N LEU A 58 -0.06 24.99 -12.11
CA LEU A 58 -1.08 26.04 -12.17
C LEU A 58 -0.61 27.26 -12.96
N SER A 59 0.66 27.66 -12.84
CA SER A 59 1.21 28.78 -13.63
C SER A 59 1.20 28.49 -15.14
N GLY A 60 1.24 27.21 -15.54
CA GLY A 60 1.14 26.78 -16.93
C GLY A 60 -0.28 26.61 -17.48
N ARG A 61 -1.35 26.83 -16.68
CA ARG A 61 -2.76 26.67 -17.10
C ARG A 61 -3.51 28.00 -17.31
N THR A 62 -2.79 29.07 -17.63
CA THR A 62 -3.42 30.34 -18.01
C THR A 62 -3.65 30.34 -19.52
N GLU A 63 -4.77 29.77 -19.96
CA GLU A 63 -5.53 30.16 -21.17
C GLU A 63 -6.79 29.28 -21.24
N PRO A 64 -7.97 29.75 -20.79
CA PRO A 64 -9.21 29.17 -21.27
C PRO A 64 -9.32 29.54 -22.75
N GLN A 65 -9.16 28.56 -23.65
CA GLN A 65 -9.46 28.75 -25.07
C GLN A 65 -10.89 29.27 -25.19
N ALA A 66 -11.03 30.55 -25.56
CA ALA A 66 -12.31 31.14 -25.87
C ALA A 66 -12.91 30.37 -27.04
N ILE A 67 -13.99 29.63 -26.77
CA ILE A 67 -14.80 28.96 -27.79
C ILE A 67 -15.36 30.08 -28.67
N LYS A 68 -14.84 30.20 -29.90
CA LYS A 68 -15.42 31.03 -30.96
C LYS A 68 -16.52 30.28 -31.67
#